data_AF-W6WTS6-F1
#
_entry.id   AF-W6WTS6-F1
#
_cell.length_a   1.000
_cell.length_b   1.000
_cell.length_c   1.000
_cell.angle_alpha   90.00
_cell.angle_beta   90.00
_cell.angle_gamma   90.00
#
_symmetry.space_group_name_H-M   'P 1'
#
loop_
_entity.id
_entity.type
_entity.pdbx_description
1 polymer ?
#
loop_
_entity_poly.entity_id
_entity_poly.type
_entity_poly.pdbx_seq_one_letter_code
_entity_poly.pdbx_strand_id
1 'polypeptide(L)'
;MDQQFFDRSSVEVARDLIGVELDVAGIGGVIVETEAYQPDEPASHSFRGPTQRNAVMFGPPGHAYVYRSYGIHWCLNFVCRPGSAVLIRALQPVRGLERMEKRRGLADPLLLCSGPGRLCQALGITIEHNGLPLFAPPFELALPQTPPLIVTGRRIGISQAVDLPWRFGLSGSLHISKKFSGKGGLAP
;
A
#
# COMPACT_ATOMS: atom_id res chain seq x y z
N MET A 1 16.00 0.95 -1.22
CA MET A 1 15.29 -0.20 -1.84
C MET A 1 15.47 -0.13 -3.34
N ASP A 2 15.44 -1.26 -4.02
CA ASP A 2 15.67 -1.38 -5.47
C ASP A 2 14.65 -2.33 -6.12
N GLN A 3 14.82 -2.59 -7.42
CA GLN A 3 13.95 -3.49 -8.17
C GLN A 3 13.96 -4.94 -7.63
N GLN A 4 15.09 -5.44 -7.12
CA GLN A 4 15.19 -6.80 -6.59
C GLN A 4 14.33 -6.99 -5.34
N PHE A 5 14.22 -5.97 -4.50
CA PHE A 5 13.30 -5.99 -3.35
C PHE A 5 11.85 -6.26 -3.78
N PHE A 6 11.43 -5.70 -4.92
CA PHE A 6 10.05 -5.86 -5.42
C PHE A 6 9.87 -7.11 -6.29
N ASP A 7 10.93 -7.68 -6.87
CA ASP A 7 10.87 -8.89 -7.69
C ASP A 7 10.71 -10.19 -6.88
N ARG A 8 9.75 -10.18 -5.95
CA ARG A 8 9.44 -11.26 -5.00
C ARG A 8 7.93 -11.50 -4.95
N SER A 9 7.51 -12.45 -4.11
CA SER A 9 6.08 -12.64 -3.84
C SER A 9 5.49 -11.36 -3.27
N SER A 10 4.32 -10.91 -3.77
CA SER A 10 3.65 -9.73 -3.20
C SER A 10 3.31 -9.91 -1.72
N VAL A 11 3.17 -11.15 -1.24
CA VAL A 11 2.96 -11.48 0.17
C VAL A 11 4.19 -11.14 1.03
N GLU A 12 5.39 -11.49 0.54
CA GLU A 12 6.65 -11.18 1.21
C GLU A 12 6.91 -9.67 1.18
N VAL A 13 6.75 -9.06 0.00
CA VAL A 13 6.92 -7.61 -0.18
C VAL A 13 5.94 -6.83 0.70
N ALA A 14 4.67 -7.24 0.78
CA ALA A 14 3.68 -6.55 1.60
C ALA A 14 4.03 -6.56 3.08
N ARG A 15 4.54 -7.70 3.58
CA ARG A 15 5.03 -7.84 4.95
C ARG A 15 6.25 -6.93 5.18
N ASP A 16 7.24 -6.98 4.29
CA ASP A 16 8.49 -6.23 4.43
C ASP A 16 8.33 -4.71 4.21
N LEU A 17 7.24 -4.29 3.57
CA LEU A 17 6.90 -2.87 3.44
C LEU A 17 6.36 -2.25 4.73
N ILE A 18 5.94 -3.04 5.73
CA ILE A 18 5.55 -2.49 7.02
C ILE A 18 6.78 -1.82 7.66
N GLY A 19 6.60 -0.60 8.17
CA GLY A 19 7.68 0.20 8.77
C GLY A 19 8.52 1.00 7.75
N VAL A 20 8.40 0.74 6.45
CA VAL A 20 9.10 1.54 5.42
C VAL A 20 8.53 2.95 5.38
N GLU A 21 9.39 3.96 5.33
CA GLU A 21 8.97 5.34 5.07
C GLU A 21 8.70 5.53 3.59
N LEU A 22 7.51 6.04 3.27
CA LEU A 22 7.11 6.46 1.95
C LEU A 22 6.99 7.98 1.91
N ASP A 23 7.75 8.60 1.01
CA ASP A 23 7.61 10.01 0.66
C ASP A 23 7.20 10.16 -0.82
N VAL A 24 6.31 11.11 -1.06
CA VAL A 24 5.87 11.53 -2.39
C VAL A 24 5.98 13.05 -2.48
N ALA A 25 7.04 13.53 -3.13
CA ALA A 25 7.32 14.96 -3.31
C ALA A 25 7.32 15.77 -2.00
N GLY A 26 8.00 15.25 -0.97
CA GLY A 26 8.17 15.86 0.36
C GLY A 26 6.98 15.68 1.29
N ILE A 27 6.07 14.75 1.00
CA ILE A 27 4.84 14.49 1.78
C ILE A 27 4.76 12.98 2.00
N GLY A 28 4.66 12.54 3.24
CA GLY A 28 4.90 11.13 3.51
C GLY A 28 4.78 10.71 4.96
N GLY A 29 5.09 9.43 5.17
CA GLY A 29 5.01 8.79 6.47
C GLY A 29 5.39 7.31 6.43
N VAL A 30 5.29 6.68 7.59
CA VAL A 30 5.61 5.26 7.76
C VAL A 30 4.46 4.41 7.26
N ILE A 31 4.72 3.41 6.42
CA ILE A 31 3.74 2.41 5.99
C ILE A 31 3.36 1.54 7.18
N VAL A 32 2.09 1.60 7.58
CA VAL A 32 1.57 0.85 8.76
C VAL A 32 0.56 -0.22 8.39
N GLU A 33 0.11 -0.27 7.14
CA GLU A 33 -0.84 -1.28 6.68
C GLU A 33 -0.72 -1.52 5.17
N THR A 34 -0.66 -2.80 4.78
CA THR A 34 -0.57 -3.24 3.38
C THR A 34 -1.49 -4.44 3.12
N GLU A 35 -1.84 -4.66 1.85
CA GLU A 35 -2.47 -5.90 1.39
C GLU A 35 -1.76 -6.45 0.16
N ALA A 36 -1.59 -7.77 0.10
CA ALA A 36 -1.00 -8.45 -1.05
C ALA A 36 -2.08 -9.01 -1.99
N TYR A 37 -1.78 -8.94 -3.29
CA TYR A 37 -2.58 -9.50 -4.37
C TYR A 37 -1.67 -10.29 -5.32
N GLN A 38 -2.10 -11.48 -5.72
CA GLN A 38 -1.38 -12.38 -6.62
C GLN A 38 -2.18 -12.60 -7.91
N PRO A 39 -1.57 -13.04 -9.02
CA PRO A 39 -2.29 -13.25 -10.28
C PRO A 39 -3.21 -14.47 -10.28
N ASP A 40 -3.05 -15.41 -9.34
CA ASP A 40 -3.79 -16.67 -9.26
C ASP A 40 -5.02 -16.63 -8.34
N GLU A 41 -5.42 -15.45 -7.86
CA GLU A 41 -6.49 -15.29 -6.89
C GLU A 41 -7.61 -14.31 -7.33
N PRO A 42 -8.89 -14.65 -7.09
CA PRO A 42 -10.04 -13.94 -7.68
C PRO A 42 -10.30 -12.52 -7.16
N ALA A 43 -9.65 -12.06 -6.09
CA ALA A 43 -9.77 -10.67 -5.64
C ALA A 43 -8.80 -9.73 -6.37
N SER A 44 -7.80 -10.27 -7.07
CA SER A 44 -6.80 -9.48 -7.79
C SER A 44 -7.32 -8.95 -9.12
N HIS A 45 -6.91 -7.74 -9.48
CA HIS A 45 -7.19 -7.17 -10.81
C HIS A 45 -6.54 -7.94 -11.96
N SER A 46 -5.49 -8.71 -11.70
CA SER A 46 -4.76 -9.49 -12.70
C SER A 46 -5.30 -10.90 -12.90
N PHE A 47 -6.27 -11.36 -12.08
CA PHE A 47 -6.77 -12.73 -12.10
C PHE A 47 -7.28 -13.18 -13.48
N ARG A 48 -7.92 -12.27 -14.22
CA ARG A 48 -8.45 -12.53 -15.57
C ARG A 48 -7.44 -12.23 -16.68
N GLY A 49 -6.17 -12.04 -16.33
CA GLY A 49 -5.11 -11.67 -17.26
C GLY A 49 -4.98 -10.16 -17.51
N PRO A 50 -4.10 -9.79 -18.46
CA PRO A 50 -3.79 -8.39 -18.75
C PRO A 50 -4.92 -7.68 -19.49
N THR A 51 -5.13 -6.43 -19.11
CA THR A 51 -6.08 -5.47 -19.69
C THR A 51 -5.39 -4.11 -19.73
N GLN A 52 -5.93 -3.15 -20.49
CA GLN A 52 -5.39 -1.78 -20.50
C GLN A 52 -5.35 -1.16 -19.09
N ARG A 53 -6.32 -1.48 -18.23
CA ARG A 53 -6.44 -0.91 -16.88
C ARG A 53 -5.40 -1.44 -15.90
N ASN A 54 -4.98 -2.69 -16.02
CA ASN A 54 -4.04 -3.34 -15.10
C ASN A 54 -2.67 -3.58 -15.75
N ALA A 55 -2.42 -3.08 -16.97
CA ALA A 55 -1.20 -3.32 -17.73
C ALA A 55 0.08 -3.05 -16.93
N VAL A 56 0.08 -2.03 -16.06
CA VAL A 56 1.21 -1.69 -15.18
C VAL A 56 1.56 -2.83 -14.23
N MET A 57 0.59 -3.62 -13.75
CA MET A 57 0.86 -4.79 -12.89
C MET A 57 1.68 -5.88 -13.61
N PHE A 58 1.70 -5.89 -14.94
CA PHE A 58 2.48 -6.81 -15.76
C PHE A 58 3.79 -6.19 -16.27
N GLY A 59 4.08 -4.96 -15.87
CA GLY A 59 5.33 -4.27 -16.13
C GLY A 59 6.45 -4.66 -15.15
N PRO A 60 7.54 -3.87 -15.11
CA PRO A 60 8.66 -4.16 -14.23
C PRO A 60 8.29 -4.03 -12.75
N PRO A 61 8.82 -4.90 -11.86
CA PRO A 61 8.73 -4.71 -10.41
C PRO A 61 9.20 -3.33 -9.95
N GLY A 62 8.68 -2.84 -8.82
CA GLY A 62 9.08 -1.56 -8.26
C GLY A 62 8.49 -0.35 -8.99
N HIS A 63 7.33 -0.51 -9.64
CA HIS A 63 6.57 0.57 -10.24
C HIS A 63 5.26 0.80 -9.49
N ALA A 64 4.79 2.04 -9.47
CA ALA A 64 3.51 2.41 -8.90
C ALA A 64 2.36 2.00 -9.83
N TYR A 65 1.43 1.18 -9.33
CA TYR A 65 0.16 0.93 -9.99
C TYR A 65 -0.96 1.73 -9.30
N VAL A 66 -1.52 2.71 -10.01
CA VAL A 66 -2.57 3.60 -9.48
C VAL A 66 -3.85 3.44 -10.27
N TYR A 67 -4.97 3.25 -9.57
CA TYR A 67 -6.28 3.09 -10.18
C TYR A 67 -7.38 3.78 -9.36
N ARG A 68 -8.52 4.10 -9.99
CA ARG A 68 -9.73 4.54 -9.25
C ARG A 68 -10.52 3.35 -8.74
N SER A 69 -10.68 3.27 -7.43
CA SER A 69 -11.60 2.34 -6.78
C SER A 69 -13.03 2.91 -6.81
N TYR A 70 -13.95 2.14 -7.38
CA TYR A 70 -15.37 2.50 -7.60
C TYR A 70 -15.57 3.88 -8.27
N GLY A 71 -14.59 4.36 -9.05
CA GLY A 71 -14.64 5.68 -9.70
C GLY A 71 -14.41 6.89 -8.79
N ILE A 72 -14.27 6.69 -7.48
CA ILE A 72 -14.27 7.76 -6.48
C ILE A 72 -12.85 8.08 -6.00
N HIS A 73 -12.15 7.09 -5.45
CA HIS A 73 -10.86 7.31 -4.78
C HIS A 73 -9.72 6.65 -5.55
N TRP A 74 -8.55 7.29 -5.57
CA TRP A 74 -7.32 6.65 -6.02
C TRP A 74 -6.84 5.61 -4.99
N CYS A 75 -6.24 4.54 -5.48
CA CYS A 75 -5.50 3.57 -4.68
C CYS A 75 -4.10 3.42 -5.26
N LEU A 76 -3.09 3.38 -4.40
CA LEU A 76 -1.69 3.22 -4.75
C LEU A 76 -1.23 1.80 -4.43
N ASN A 77 -0.63 1.14 -5.41
CA ASN A 77 -0.07 -0.20 -5.26
C ASN A 77 1.38 -0.21 -5.76
N PHE A 78 2.20 -1.11 -5.21
CA PHE A 78 3.56 -1.34 -5.66
C PHE A 78 3.64 -2.67 -6.40
N VAL A 79 4.02 -2.61 -7.69
CA VAL A 79 4.13 -3.79 -8.55
C VAL A 79 5.27 -4.68 -8.07
N CYS A 80 4.99 -5.97 -7.96
CA CYS A 80 5.97 -7.00 -7.60
C CYS A 80 6.26 -7.86 -8.83
N ARG A 81 6.33 -9.19 -8.69
CA ARG A 81 6.35 -10.13 -9.84
C ARG A 81 5.16 -9.90 -10.79
N PRO A 82 5.28 -10.27 -12.08
CA PRO A 82 4.23 -10.00 -13.08
C PRO A 82 2.82 -10.41 -12.62
N GLY A 83 1.89 -9.47 -12.71
CA GLY A 83 0.50 -9.64 -12.29
C GLY A 83 0.30 -9.60 -10.78
N SER A 84 1.30 -9.26 -9.97
CA SER A 84 1.18 -9.15 -8.51
C SER A 84 1.51 -7.75 -8.03
N ALA A 85 0.85 -7.31 -6.95
CA ALA A 85 1.09 -5.99 -6.38
C ALA A 85 0.73 -5.95 -4.90
N VAL A 86 1.28 -4.95 -4.20
CA VAL A 86 0.95 -4.63 -2.83
C VAL A 86 0.15 -3.34 -2.79
N LEU A 87 -1.08 -3.37 -2.27
CA LEU A 87 -1.85 -2.17 -1.95
C LEU A 87 -1.27 -1.50 -0.70
N ILE A 88 -0.95 -0.21 -0.79
CA ILE A 88 -0.62 0.60 0.38
C ILE A 88 -1.93 1.11 0.98
N ARG A 89 -2.23 0.67 2.20
CA ARG A 89 -3.54 0.95 2.83
C ARG A 89 -3.51 2.11 3.79
N ALA A 90 -2.46 2.22 4.58
CA ALA A 90 -2.37 3.30 5.54
C ALA A 90 -0.93 3.69 5.85
N LEU A 91 -0.77 4.97 6.20
CA LEU A 91 0.47 5.53 6.74
C LEU A 91 0.22 6.12 8.13
N GLN A 92 1.24 6.06 8.99
CA GLN A 92 1.43 7.06 10.02
C GLN A 92 2.06 8.30 9.37
N PRO A 93 1.36 9.43 9.26
CA PRO A 93 1.90 10.62 8.59
C PRO A 93 3.01 11.25 9.43
N VAL A 94 4.10 11.68 8.78
CA VAL A 94 5.29 12.25 9.46
C VAL A 94 5.73 13.57 8.83
N ARG A 95 5.60 13.71 7.50
CA ARG A 95 6.08 14.88 6.75
C ARG A 95 4.96 15.49 5.91
N GLY A 96 4.92 16.83 5.84
CA GLY A 96 3.97 17.55 5.00
C GLY A 96 2.53 17.56 5.54
N LEU A 97 2.36 17.51 6.87
CA LEU A 97 1.06 17.44 7.55
C LEU A 97 0.10 18.54 7.09
N GLU A 98 0.50 19.82 7.11
CA GLU A 98 -0.34 20.94 6.68
C GLU A 98 -0.88 20.76 5.25
N ARG A 99 -0.09 20.19 4.35
CA ARG A 99 -0.52 19.90 2.97
C ARG A 99 -1.50 18.73 2.93
N MET A 100 -1.28 17.69 3.73
CA MET A 100 -2.24 16.59 3.89
C MET A 100 -3.57 17.11 4.44
N GLU A 101 -3.53 17.91 5.50
CA GLU A 101 -4.72 18.49 6.14
C GLU A 101 -5.52 19.34 5.15
N LYS A 102 -4.84 20.22 4.40
CA LYS A 102 -5.48 21.03 3.36
C LYS A 102 -6.15 20.18 2.27
N ARG A 103 -5.49 19.11 1.81
CA ARG A 103 -6.05 18.20 0.80
C ARG A 103 -7.21 17.37 1.34
N ARG A 104 -7.16 17.01 2.63
CA ARG A 104 -8.17 16.19 3.31
C ARG A 104 -9.34 17.01 3.85
N GLY A 105 -9.17 18.32 4.02
CA GLY A 105 -10.15 19.20 4.64
C GLY A 105 -10.37 18.91 6.12
N LEU A 106 -9.39 18.30 6.80
CA LEU A 106 -9.45 17.92 8.21
C LEU A 106 -8.05 17.92 8.83
N ALA A 107 -7.96 18.21 10.13
CA ALA A 107 -6.69 18.31 10.86
C ALA A 107 -6.38 17.12 11.77
N ASP A 108 -7.28 16.13 11.88
CA ASP A 108 -7.04 14.95 12.73
C ASP A 108 -5.97 14.03 12.11
N PRO A 109 -4.77 13.92 12.72
CA PRO A 109 -3.66 13.15 12.15
C PRO A 109 -4.00 11.66 11.99
N LEU A 110 -4.84 11.11 12.86
CA LEU A 110 -5.26 9.69 12.80
C LEU A 110 -6.12 9.40 11.56
N LEU A 111 -6.76 10.42 11.00
CA LEU A 111 -7.70 10.29 9.87
C LEU A 111 -7.11 10.75 8.52
N LEU A 112 -5.89 11.31 8.51
CA LEU A 112 -5.23 11.76 7.29
C LEU A 112 -4.97 10.58 6.33
N CYS A 113 -4.37 9.51 6.85
CA CYS A 113 -3.85 8.39 6.04
C CYS A 113 -4.40 7.01 6.45
N SER A 114 -5.43 6.92 7.29
CA SER A 114 -6.04 5.65 7.76
C SER A 114 -7.00 5.02 6.74
N GLY A 115 -6.50 4.72 5.54
CA GLY A 115 -7.24 4.02 4.48
C GLY A 115 -6.75 4.40 3.08
N PRO A 116 -6.86 3.49 2.09
CA PRO A 116 -6.14 3.64 0.82
C PRO A 116 -6.55 4.90 0.05
N GLY A 117 -7.84 5.21 -0.01
CA GLY A 117 -8.32 6.46 -0.63
C GLY A 117 -7.92 7.72 0.15
N ARG A 118 -7.86 7.64 1.48
CA ARG A 118 -7.48 8.76 2.36
C ARG A 118 -6.00 9.10 2.19
N LEU A 119 -5.16 8.07 2.27
CA LEU A 119 -3.73 8.11 1.93
C LEU A 119 -3.52 8.80 0.58
N CYS A 120 -4.12 8.30 -0.50
CA CYS A 120 -3.87 8.86 -1.82
C CYS A 120 -4.27 10.34 -1.89
N GLN A 121 -5.40 10.72 -1.30
CA GLN A 121 -5.80 12.13 -1.24
C GLN A 121 -4.83 12.98 -0.41
N ALA A 122 -4.37 12.51 0.75
CA ALA A 122 -3.42 13.22 1.61
C ALA A 122 -2.08 13.43 0.89
N LEU A 123 -1.57 12.40 0.21
CA LEU A 123 -0.32 12.44 -0.56
C LEU A 123 -0.45 13.17 -1.91
N GLY A 124 -1.68 13.41 -2.39
CA GLY A 124 -1.90 14.02 -3.71
C GLY A 124 -1.64 13.06 -4.86
N ILE A 125 -1.77 11.76 -4.61
CA ILE A 125 -1.64 10.71 -5.63
C ILE A 125 -2.84 10.79 -6.60
N THR A 126 -2.52 10.76 -7.88
CA THR A 126 -3.45 10.77 -9.01
C THR A 126 -3.02 9.73 -10.06
N ILE A 127 -3.76 9.62 -11.16
CA ILE A 127 -3.37 8.77 -12.29
C ILE A 127 -2.00 9.12 -12.90
N GLU A 128 -1.53 10.35 -12.73
CA GLU A 128 -0.22 10.80 -13.26
C GLU A 128 0.96 10.03 -12.63
N HIS A 129 0.72 9.39 -11.48
CA HIS A 129 1.71 8.58 -10.79
C HIS A 129 1.72 7.12 -11.27
N ASN A 130 0.73 6.72 -12.08
CA ASN A 130 0.62 5.34 -12.56
C ASN A 130 1.76 5.01 -13.54
N GLY A 131 2.46 3.91 -13.28
CA GLY A 131 3.59 3.45 -14.07
C GLY A 131 4.91 4.17 -13.77
N LEU A 132 4.99 5.03 -12.75
CA LEU A 132 6.26 5.64 -12.34
C LEU A 132 7.10 4.66 -11.51
N PRO A 133 8.44 4.68 -11.63
CA PRO A 133 9.33 3.89 -10.79
C PRO A 133 9.34 4.40 -9.34
N LEU A 134 9.41 3.48 -8.37
CA LEU A 134 9.41 3.78 -6.94
C LEU A 134 10.77 4.20 -6.37
N PHE A 135 11.82 4.12 -7.20
CA PHE A 135 13.20 4.44 -6.87
C PHE A 135 13.70 5.70 -7.61
N ALA A 136 12.77 6.54 -8.06
CA ALA A 136 13.05 7.84 -8.64
C ALA A 136 11.97 8.85 -8.24
N PRO A 137 12.25 10.16 -8.34
CA PRO A 137 11.26 11.19 -8.08
C PRO A 137 9.94 10.96 -8.86
N PRO A 138 8.78 11.20 -8.22
CA PRO A 138 8.61 11.85 -6.93
C PRO A 138 8.66 10.91 -5.72
N PHE A 139 8.92 9.61 -5.92
CA PHE A 139 8.91 8.61 -4.84
C PHE A 139 10.27 8.49 -4.17
N GLU A 140 10.25 8.43 -2.84
CA GLU A 140 11.40 8.03 -2.03
C GLU A 140 10.96 6.99 -1.00
N LEU A 141 11.77 5.95 -0.82
CA LEU A 141 11.52 4.85 0.10
C LEU A 141 12.74 4.61 0.98
N ALA A 142 12.54 4.63 2.30
CA ALA A 142 13.59 4.37 3.27
C ALA A 142 13.21 3.19 4.19
N LEU A 143 14.15 2.26 4.38
CA LEU A 143 13.97 1.12 5.26
C LEU A 143 13.89 1.57 6.72
N PRO A 144 13.08 0.90 7.57
CA PRO A 144 13.06 1.20 8.99
C PRO A 144 14.42 0.89 9.64
N GLN A 145 14.77 1.66 10.67
CA GLN A 145 16.01 1.45 11.44
C GLN A 145 15.99 0.16 12.28
N THR A 146 14.80 -0.32 12.63
CA THR A 146 14.60 -1.54 13.42
C THR A 146 13.51 -2.40 12.79
N PRO A 147 13.60 -3.74 12.88
CA PRO A 147 12.56 -4.63 12.38
C PRO A 147 11.23 -4.37 13.10
N PRO A 148 10.12 -4.12 12.37
CA PRO A 148 8.82 -3.88 12.99
C PRO A 148 8.19 -5.18 13.50
N LEU A 149 7.37 -5.05 14.55
CA LEU A 149 6.45 -6.11 14.94
C LEU A 149 5.22 -6.08 14.02
N ILE A 150 4.95 -7.19 13.34
CA ILE A 150 3.91 -7.26 12.31
C ILE A 150 2.74 -8.11 12.81
N VAL A 151 1.52 -7.59 12.62
CA VAL A 151 0.27 -8.36 12.75
C VAL A 151 -0.26 -8.73 11.38
N THR A 152 -0.87 -9.91 11.30
CA THR A 152 -1.42 -10.45 10.04
C THR A 152 -2.93 -10.66 10.17
N GLY A 153 -3.66 -10.47 9.08
CA GLY A 153 -5.11 -10.68 9.06
C GLY A 153 -5.70 -10.76 7.66
N ARG A 154 -7.03 -10.85 7.61
CA ARG A 154 -7.79 -10.90 6.36
C ARG A 154 -7.87 -9.52 5.70
N ARG A 155 -7.88 -9.52 4.37
CA ARG A 155 -8.02 -8.31 3.55
C ARG A 155 -9.41 -7.67 3.71
N ILE A 156 -9.52 -6.39 3.37
CA ILE A 156 -10.70 -5.54 3.60
C ILE A 156 -11.33 -5.16 2.27
N GLY A 157 -12.66 -5.24 2.19
CA GLY A 157 -13.40 -4.74 1.04
C GLY A 157 -13.36 -5.66 -0.19
N ILE A 158 -12.99 -6.93 0.01
CA ILE A 158 -13.05 -7.97 -1.01
C ILE A 158 -14.20 -8.95 -0.71
N SER A 159 -14.79 -9.52 -1.76
CA SER A 159 -15.88 -10.52 -1.67
C SER A 159 -15.45 -11.93 -2.07
N GLN A 160 -14.23 -12.07 -2.61
CA GLN A 160 -13.63 -13.33 -3.05
C GLN A 160 -12.28 -13.50 -2.35
N ALA A 161 -11.80 -14.73 -2.19
CA ALA A 161 -10.52 -15.02 -1.51
C ALA A 161 -10.38 -14.32 -0.14
N VAL A 162 -11.49 -14.26 0.60
CA VAL A 162 -11.64 -13.50 1.87
C VAL A 162 -10.88 -14.12 3.04
N ASP A 163 -10.57 -15.41 2.97
CA ASP A 163 -9.90 -16.14 4.04
C ASP A 163 -8.37 -16.01 4.00
N LEU A 164 -7.81 -15.50 2.90
CA LEU A 164 -6.37 -15.33 2.77
C LEU A 164 -5.85 -14.26 3.76
N PRO A 165 -4.86 -14.60 4.60
CA PRO A 165 -4.33 -13.71 5.63
C PRO A 165 -3.28 -12.76 5.04
N TRP A 166 -3.62 -12.09 3.94
CA TRP A 166 -2.70 -11.27 3.15
C TRP A 166 -2.86 -9.77 3.40
N ARG A 167 -3.29 -9.41 4.62
CA ARG A 167 -3.24 -8.05 5.16
C ARG A 167 -2.20 -8.01 6.27
N PHE A 168 -1.28 -7.07 6.19
CA PHE A 168 -0.23 -6.88 7.19
C PHE A 168 -0.37 -5.50 7.81
N GLY A 169 -0.02 -5.40 9.10
CA GLY A 169 -0.08 -4.13 9.82
C GLY A 169 1.04 -4.01 10.85
N LEU A 170 1.42 -2.77 11.14
CA LEU A 170 2.34 -2.45 12.21
C LEU A 170 1.65 -2.64 13.57
N SER A 171 2.17 -3.55 14.39
CA SER A 171 1.61 -3.85 15.72
C SER A 171 1.56 -2.60 16.60
N GLY A 172 0.44 -2.36 17.26
CA GLY A 172 0.22 -1.21 18.14
C GLY A 172 -0.02 0.13 17.43
N SER A 173 0.04 0.19 16.10
CA SER A 173 -0.20 1.44 15.37
C SER A 173 -1.66 1.91 15.51
N LEU A 174 -1.82 3.20 15.84
CA LEU A 174 -3.12 3.87 15.89
C LEU A 174 -3.62 4.29 14.49
N HIS A 175 -2.76 4.20 13.47
CA HIS A 175 -3.02 4.71 12.11
C HIS A 175 -3.56 3.64 11.15
N ILE A 176 -3.75 2.39 11.61
CA ILE A 176 -4.37 1.34 10.79
C ILE A 176 -5.80 1.72 10.40
N SER A 177 -6.20 1.37 9.17
CA SER A 177 -7.53 1.68 8.64
C SER A 177 -8.65 0.87 9.27
N LYS A 178 -8.35 -0.36 9.71
CA LYS A 178 -9.29 -1.23 10.43
C LYS A 178 -8.54 -2.13 11.40
N LYS A 179 -9.11 -2.32 12.59
CA LYS A 179 -8.56 -3.23 13.60
C LYS A 179 -8.40 -4.65 13.05
N PHE A 180 -7.35 -5.32 13.48
CA PHE A 180 -7.16 -6.75 13.25
C PHE A 180 -8.02 -7.51 14.28
N SER A 181 -8.97 -8.32 13.80
CA SER A 181 -9.87 -9.09 14.66
C SER A 181 -9.22 -10.40 15.11
N GLY A 182 -9.01 -10.56 16.42
CA GLY A 182 -8.67 -11.82 17.09
C GLY A 182 -7.19 -12.23 17.06
N LYS A 183 -6.68 -12.72 18.20
CA LYS A 183 -5.30 -13.15 18.53
C LYS A 183 -4.40 -13.31 17.29
N GLY A 184 -3.79 -12.20 16.85
CA GLY A 184 -2.73 -12.26 15.86
C GLY A 184 -1.60 -13.04 16.50
N GLY A 185 -1.45 -14.32 16.14
CA GLY A 185 -0.22 -15.03 16.42
C GLY A 185 0.92 -14.17 15.88
N LEU A 186 1.89 -13.85 16.74
CA LEU A 186 3.20 -13.46 16.28
C LEU A 186 3.59 -14.51 15.23
N ALA A 187 3.68 -14.10 13.97
CA ALA A 187 4.22 -15.00 12.97
C ALA A 187 5.66 -15.34 13.41
N PRO A 188 6.06 -16.62 13.37
CA PRO A 188 7.43 -17.01 13.70
C PRO A 188 8.45 -16.28 12.82
#